data_AF-A0A2G6G038-F1
#
_entry.id   AF-A0A2G6G038-F1
#
_cell.length_a   1.000
_cell.length_b   1.000
_cell.length_c   1.000
_cell.angle_alpha   90.00
_cell.angle_beta   90.00
_cell.angle_gamma   90.00
#
_symmetry.space_group_name_H-M   'P 1'
#
loop_
_entity.id
_entity.type
_entity.pdbx_description
1 polymer ?
#
loop_
_entity_poly.entity_id
_entity_poly.type
_entity_poly.pdbx_seq_one_letter_code
_entity_poly.pdbx_strand_id
1 'polypeptide(L)'
;MRLEVGSIEIKDIVFGDVSKVENGVLHVNREELKALLLEDENIKSIEIDYAKPGDSTRITPVKDVIEPRVKVSNDGGIFPGVMADVDIVGSGVTHKLSGMAVVTCGRIVGFQEGIIDMSGPGADYTPFSKLHNLVVVIEPKEGLKQHEYEQAARMAGLKAATHLGKLAKDLTPDSVEVFETKPLFEQANEYPNLPKVGYVYMLQTQGLLHDTYVYGVDAKKIVPTILYPTEVMDGAILSGNCVSACDKNTTYHHLNNPIIKSLYAKHGKEINFMGVIVTNENVYLADKKRSSNMTAKLTKYLGLDGAIVSQEGF
;
A
#
# COMPACT_ATOMS: atom_id res chain seq x y z
N MET A 1 -14.50 12.71 -6.21
CA MET A 1 -13.46 11.81 -6.73
C MET A 1 -14.08 10.50 -7.14
N ARG A 2 -13.79 10.05 -8.36
CA ARG A 2 -14.29 8.79 -8.91
C ARG A 2 -13.13 7.98 -9.48
N LEU A 3 -12.88 6.81 -8.91
CA LEU A 3 -11.80 5.91 -9.29
C LEU A 3 -12.37 4.60 -9.83
N GLU A 4 -11.87 4.18 -10.98
CA GLU A 4 -12.07 2.84 -11.52
C GLU A 4 -10.80 2.03 -11.28
N VAL A 5 -10.94 0.88 -10.63
CA VAL A 5 -9.85 -0.06 -10.37
C VAL A 5 -10.05 -1.29 -11.25
N GLY A 6 -9.25 -1.38 -12.32
CA GLY A 6 -9.19 -2.55 -13.19
C GLY A 6 -8.27 -3.62 -12.63
N SER A 7 -8.76 -4.84 -12.43
CA SER A 7 -7.96 -5.98 -11.98
C SER A 7 -7.57 -6.86 -13.16
N ILE A 8 -6.26 -7.02 -13.38
CA ILE A 8 -5.70 -8.06 -14.25
C ILE A 8 -5.29 -9.21 -13.33
N GLU A 9 -5.84 -10.40 -13.54
CA GLU A 9 -5.62 -11.57 -12.69
C GLU A 9 -4.32 -12.29 -13.07
N ILE A 10 -3.35 -12.29 -12.16
CA ILE A 10 -2.11 -13.05 -12.26
C ILE A 10 -2.28 -14.41 -11.58
N LYS A 11 -2.15 -15.45 -12.40
CA LYS A 11 -2.31 -16.87 -12.05
C LYS A 11 -0.99 -17.61 -11.98
N ASP A 12 0.08 -17.02 -12.53
CA ASP A 12 1.42 -17.56 -12.40
C ASP A 12 2.51 -16.50 -12.61
N ILE A 13 3.72 -16.78 -12.12
CA ILE A 13 4.94 -16.00 -12.39
C ILE A 13 6.01 -16.94 -12.95
N VAL A 14 6.67 -16.49 -14.01
CA VAL A 14 7.81 -17.18 -14.62
C VAL A 14 8.91 -16.20 -15.00
N PHE A 15 10.15 -16.68 -15.07
CA PHE A 15 11.24 -15.91 -15.65
C PHE A 15 11.29 -16.08 -17.18
N GLY A 16 11.65 -15.02 -17.88
CA GLY A 16 11.83 -15.03 -19.33
C GLY A 16 12.69 -13.88 -19.80
N ASP A 17 12.92 -13.80 -21.11
CA ASP A 17 13.81 -12.79 -21.70
C ASP A 17 13.14 -11.40 -21.82
N VAL A 18 11.81 -11.32 -21.68
CA VAL A 18 11.05 -10.08 -21.80
C VAL A 18 9.98 -10.03 -20.71
N SER A 19 9.89 -8.88 -20.04
CA SER A 19 8.85 -8.60 -19.05
C SER A 19 7.51 -8.35 -19.75
N LYS A 20 6.50 -9.19 -19.50
CA LYS A 20 5.15 -9.06 -20.07
C LYS A 20 4.11 -9.85 -19.29
N VAL A 21 2.84 -9.51 -19.46
CA VAL A 21 1.72 -10.33 -18.97
C VAL A 21 1.05 -10.97 -20.18
N GLU A 22 0.91 -12.30 -20.15
CA GLU A 22 0.28 -13.07 -21.23
C GLU A 22 -0.54 -14.21 -20.64
N ASN A 23 -1.83 -14.31 -20.99
CA ASN A 23 -2.74 -15.36 -20.53
C ASN A 23 -2.79 -15.54 -18.99
N GLY A 24 -2.69 -14.44 -18.24
CA GLY A 24 -2.66 -14.44 -16.77
C GLY A 24 -1.32 -14.87 -16.17
N VAL A 25 -0.26 -15.01 -16.97
CA VAL A 25 1.10 -15.31 -16.51
C VAL A 25 1.96 -14.06 -16.61
N LEU A 26 2.61 -13.69 -15.51
CA LEU A 26 3.62 -12.63 -15.49
C LEU A 26 4.98 -13.24 -15.85
N HIS A 27 5.51 -12.87 -17.00
CA HIS A 27 6.90 -13.10 -17.39
C HIS A 27 7.75 -11.95 -16.88
N VAL A 28 8.84 -12.26 -16.17
CA VAL A 28 9.76 -11.25 -15.63
C VAL A 28 11.15 -11.45 -16.22
N ASN A 29 11.70 -10.40 -16.85
CA ASN A 29 13.12 -10.34 -17.16
C ASN A 29 13.89 -9.94 -15.89
N ARG A 30 14.60 -10.92 -15.31
CA ARG A 30 15.37 -10.72 -14.09
C ARG A 30 16.50 -9.71 -14.25
N GLU A 31 17.19 -9.73 -15.38
CA GLU A 31 18.37 -8.89 -15.58
C GLU A 31 17.96 -7.43 -15.84
N GLU A 32 16.86 -7.22 -16.57
CA GLU A 32 16.22 -5.91 -16.71
C GLU A 32 15.84 -5.34 -15.33
N LEU A 33 15.10 -6.11 -14.54
CA LEU A 33 14.63 -5.65 -13.24
C LEU A 33 15.80 -5.43 -12.26
N LYS A 34 16.82 -6.30 -12.23
CA LYS A 34 18.03 -6.09 -11.43
C LYS A 34 18.76 -4.82 -11.84
N ALA A 35 18.97 -4.61 -13.14
CA ALA A 35 19.67 -3.42 -13.64
C ALA A 35 18.95 -2.14 -13.22
N LEU A 36 17.62 -2.11 -13.32
CA LEU A 36 16.80 -0.99 -12.87
C LEU A 36 16.98 -0.70 -11.37
N LEU A 37 17.01 -1.73 -10.54
CA LEU A 37 17.11 -1.58 -9.09
C LEU A 37 18.53 -1.20 -8.63
N LEU A 38 19.55 -1.66 -9.35
CA LEU A 38 20.97 -1.34 -9.09
C LEU A 38 21.38 0.09 -9.51
N GLU A 39 20.47 0.88 -10.08
CA GLU A 39 20.68 2.32 -10.26
C GLU A 39 20.84 3.07 -8.93
N ASP A 40 20.34 2.52 -7.81
CA ASP A 40 20.59 3.07 -6.48
C ASP A 40 22.00 2.67 -6.00
N GLU A 41 22.88 3.66 -5.88
CA GLU A 41 24.26 3.48 -5.46
C GLU A 41 24.41 2.93 -4.03
N ASN A 42 23.37 2.89 -3.20
CA ASN A 42 23.45 2.32 -1.86
C ASN A 42 23.34 0.79 -1.85
N ILE A 43 22.93 0.19 -2.96
CA ILE A 43 22.68 -1.24 -3.10
C ILE A 43 23.94 -1.92 -3.66
N LYS A 44 24.36 -3.01 -3.00
CA LYS A 44 25.50 -3.84 -3.44
C LYS A 44 25.05 -4.90 -4.44
N SER A 45 23.96 -5.59 -4.14
CA SER A 45 23.44 -6.68 -4.98
C SER A 45 21.92 -6.79 -4.83
N ILE A 46 21.29 -7.31 -5.87
CA ILE A 46 19.87 -7.66 -5.91
C ILE A 46 19.74 -9.10 -6.39
N GLU A 47 19.03 -9.91 -5.62
CA GLU A 47 18.56 -11.22 -6.05
C GLU A 47 17.04 -11.15 -6.28
N ILE A 48 16.59 -11.76 -7.38
CA ILE A 48 15.19 -11.81 -7.76
C ILE A 48 14.78 -13.27 -7.85
N ASP A 49 13.80 -13.63 -7.04
CA ASP A 49 13.18 -14.95 -7.02
C ASP A 49 11.65 -14.81 -7.06
N TYR A 50 10.92 -15.92 -7.12
CA TYR A 50 9.49 -15.92 -6.84
C TYR A 50 9.08 -17.14 -6.03
N ALA A 51 7.96 -17.05 -5.35
CA ALA A 51 7.31 -18.18 -4.71
C ALA A 51 5.81 -18.19 -4.99
N LYS A 52 5.27 -19.37 -5.26
CA LYS A 52 3.88 -19.60 -5.64
C LYS A 52 3.10 -20.21 -4.47
N PRO A 53 1.77 -20.04 -4.43
CA PRO A 53 0.95 -20.68 -3.42
C PRO A 53 1.19 -22.20 -3.36
N GLY A 54 1.53 -22.72 -2.17
CA GLY A 54 1.80 -24.14 -1.96
C GLY A 54 3.27 -24.56 -2.06
N ASP A 55 4.17 -23.68 -2.51
CA ASP A 55 5.60 -23.99 -2.56
C ASP A 55 6.17 -24.28 -1.16
N SER A 56 7.13 -25.20 -1.08
CA SER A 56 7.86 -25.53 0.17
C SER A 56 8.94 -24.50 0.49
N THR A 57 8.53 -23.23 0.59
CA THR A 57 9.42 -22.06 0.71
C THR A 57 8.95 -21.12 1.82
N ARG A 58 9.92 -20.53 2.52
CA ARG A 58 9.72 -19.41 3.45
C ARG A 58 10.44 -18.18 2.94
N ILE A 59 9.75 -17.06 2.84
CA ILE A 59 10.32 -15.75 2.48
C ILE A 59 10.60 -14.96 3.77
N THR A 60 11.84 -14.50 3.97
CA THR A 60 12.26 -13.73 5.15
C THR A 60 13.64 -13.07 4.96
N PRO A 61 13.96 -11.92 5.59
CA PRO A 61 13.06 -11.03 6.32
C PRO A 61 12.28 -10.12 5.36
N VAL A 62 10.95 -10.19 5.44
CA VAL A 62 10.04 -9.40 4.61
C VAL A 62 9.98 -7.96 5.12
N LYS A 63 10.03 -6.95 4.26
CA LYS A 63 9.95 -5.54 4.66
C LYS A 63 8.62 -4.92 4.32
N ASP A 64 8.25 -5.10 3.08
CA ASP A 64 7.01 -4.61 2.56
C ASP A 64 6.49 -5.60 1.52
N VAL A 65 5.19 -5.58 1.35
CA VAL A 65 4.48 -6.33 0.32
C VAL A 65 3.67 -5.31 -0.44
N ILE A 66 3.81 -5.27 -1.76
CA ILE A 66 3.28 -4.21 -2.61
C ILE A 66 2.51 -4.83 -3.77
N GLU A 67 1.27 -4.40 -3.99
CA GLU A 67 0.52 -4.80 -5.20
C GLU A 67 0.96 -3.92 -6.36
N PRO A 68 1.44 -4.47 -7.49
CA PRO A 68 1.77 -3.66 -8.66
C PRO A 68 0.53 -2.97 -9.22
N ARG A 69 0.61 -1.65 -9.40
CA ARG A 69 -0.46 -0.83 -9.98
C ARG A 69 0.10 0.18 -10.97
N VAL A 70 -0.74 0.62 -11.90
CA VAL A 70 -0.41 1.69 -12.86
C VAL A 70 -1.62 2.59 -13.11
N LYS A 71 -1.34 3.88 -13.26
CA LYS A 71 -2.32 4.87 -13.70
C LYS A 71 -2.51 4.80 -15.21
N VAL A 72 -3.75 4.59 -15.66
CA VAL A 72 -4.10 4.46 -17.09
C VAL A 72 -4.62 5.79 -17.64
N SER A 73 -5.47 6.48 -16.88
CA SER A 73 -6.01 7.79 -17.26
C SER A 73 -5.79 8.84 -16.17
N ASN A 74 -5.76 10.12 -16.60
CA ASN A 74 -5.30 11.32 -15.90
C ASN A 74 -3.78 11.50 -15.85
N ASP A 75 -3.37 12.76 -15.73
CA ASP A 75 -2.00 13.13 -15.40
C ASP A 75 -1.69 12.66 -13.97
N GLY A 76 -0.53 12.04 -13.76
CA GLY A 76 -0.12 11.48 -12.47
C GLY A 76 0.34 10.02 -12.53
N GLY A 77 0.72 9.48 -11.38
CA GLY A 77 1.19 8.10 -11.22
C GLY A 77 0.88 7.54 -9.84
N ILE A 78 1.24 6.26 -9.64
CA ILE A 78 1.07 5.59 -8.35
C ILE A 78 2.20 6.01 -7.39
N PHE A 79 1.88 6.09 -6.09
CA PHE A 79 2.77 6.55 -5.01
C PHE A 79 3.26 8.00 -5.23
N PRO A 80 2.34 8.99 -5.19
CA PRO A 80 2.64 10.39 -5.47
C PRO A 80 3.63 10.97 -4.45
N GLY A 81 4.60 11.76 -4.94
CA GLY A 81 5.68 12.32 -4.15
C GLY A 81 6.78 11.34 -3.76
N VAL A 82 6.72 10.08 -4.21
CA VAL A 82 7.74 9.05 -3.98
C VAL A 82 8.20 8.41 -5.29
N MET A 83 7.27 7.80 -6.04
CA MET A 83 7.57 7.18 -7.35
C MET A 83 7.08 8.02 -8.52
N ALA A 84 6.03 8.81 -8.31
CA ALA A 84 5.50 9.76 -9.26
C ALA A 84 5.66 11.19 -8.74
N ASP A 85 5.50 12.17 -9.63
CA ASP A 85 5.44 13.58 -9.25
C ASP A 85 4.36 13.84 -8.19
N VAL A 86 4.49 14.96 -7.49
CA VAL A 86 3.53 15.36 -6.46
C VAL A 86 2.24 15.82 -7.15
N ASP A 87 1.28 14.91 -7.23
CA ASP A 87 -0.06 15.15 -7.74
C ASP A 87 -1.11 14.43 -6.88
N ILE A 88 -2.37 14.81 -7.04
CA ILE A 88 -3.50 14.24 -6.32
C ILE A 88 -3.94 12.94 -7.02
N VAL A 89 -4.01 11.85 -6.25
CA VAL A 89 -4.46 10.54 -6.75
C VAL A 89 -5.93 10.26 -6.39
N GLY A 90 -6.46 9.10 -6.74
CA GLY A 90 -7.81 8.68 -6.32
C GLY A 90 -8.93 9.06 -7.28
N SER A 91 -8.62 9.46 -8.51
CA SER A 91 -9.61 9.66 -9.59
C SER A 91 -9.10 9.16 -10.94
N GLY A 92 -9.99 8.74 -11.84
CA GLY A 92 -9.62 8.17 -13.15
C GLY A 92 -9.52 6.65 -13.10
N VAL A 93 -8.71 6.06 -13.99
CA VAL A 93 -8.56 4.61 -14.13
C VAL A 93 -7.18 4.17 -13.65
N THR A 94 -7.17 3.18 -12.77
CA THR A 94 -5.95 2.52 -12.25
C THR A 94 -6.06 1.03 -12.50
N HIS A 95 -5.06 0.43 -13.14
CA HIS A 95 -4.95 -1.01 -13.27
C HIS A 95 -4.07 -1.59 -12.17
N LYS A 96 -4.39 -2.80 -11.71
CA LYS A 96 -3.60 -3.58 -10.76
C LYS A 96 -3.34 -4.98 -11.28
N LEU A 97 -2.17 -5.53 -10.96
CA LEU A 97 -1.85 -6.94 -11.11
C LEU A 97 -2.32 -7.68 -9.86
N SER A 98 -3.57 -8.14 -9.88
CA SER A 98 -4.20 -8.88 -8.78
C SER A 98 -3.72 -10.33 -8.73
N GLY A 99 -3.81 -10.98 -7.57
CA GLY A 99 -3.31 -12.37 -7.40
C GLY A 99 -1.79 -12.49 -7.23
N MET A 100 -1.08 -11.37 -7.19
CA MET A 100 0.37 -11.33 -6.99
C MET A 100 0.80 -10.20 -6.05
N ALA A 101 2.04 -10.25 -5.56
CA ALA A 101 2.68 -9.13 -4.89
C ALA A 101 4.20 -9.09 -5.13
N VAL A 102 4.77 -7.89 -5.06
CA VAL A 102 6.21 -7.69 -4.92
C VAL A 102 6.55 -7.69 -3.44
N VAL A 103 7.44 -8.59 -3.03
CA VAL A 103 7.88 -8.76 -1.65
C VAL A 103 9.31 -8.25 -1.52
N THR A 104 9.47 -7.14 -0.83
CA THR A 104 10.80 -6.56 -0.56
C THR A 104 11.43 -7.30 0.60
N CYS A 105 12.63 -7.81 0.42
CA CYS A 105 13.36 -8.59 1.42
C CYS A 105 14.77 -8.03 1.65
N GLY A 106 15.26 -8.18 2.87
CA GLY A 106 16.59 -7.74 3.26
C GLY A 106 16.74 -7.74 4.77
N ARG A 107 17.96 -7.75 5.31
CA ARG A 107 18.17 -7.77 6.77
C ARG A 107 18.50 -6.39 7.31
N ILE A 108 17.56 -5.70 7.97
CA ILE A 108 17.84 -4.44 8.66
C ILE A 108 17.95 -4.69 10.18
N VAL A 109 16.89 -5.20 10.81
CA VAL A 109 16.89 -5.56 12.25
C VAL A 109 16.82 -7.06 12.50
N GLY A 110 16.47 -7.88 11.49
CA GLY A 110 16.43 -9.35 11.59
C GLY A 110 15.04 -9.93 11.32
N PHE A 111 14.69 -11.03 12.00
CA PHE A 111 13.44 -11.77 11.77
C PHE A 111 12.15 -11.04 12.19
N GLN A 112 12.26 -9.95 12.95
CA GLN A 112 11.11 -9.12 13.32
C GLN A 112 10.36 -8.58 12.09
N GLU A 113 11.04 -8.45 10.96
CA GLU A 113 10.52 -7.69 9.82
C GLU A 113 9.42 -8.46 9.07
N GLY A 114 9.45 -9.79 9.16
CA GLY A 114 8.36 -10.65 8.75
C GLY A 114 8.79 -11.98 8.15
N ILE A 115 7.86 -12.94 8.19
CA ILE A 115 7.97 -14.23 7.50
C ILE A 115 6.72 -14.42 6.63
N ILE A 116 6.91 -15.00 5.45
CA ILE A 116 5.81 -15.57 4.67
C ILE A 116 6.11 -17.04 4.45
N ASP A 117 5.30 -17.91 5.06
CA ASP A 117 5.29 -19.34 4.75
C ASP A 117 4.36 -19.58 3.58
N MET A 118 4.87 -20.18 2.50
CA MET A 118 4.07 -20.48 1.30
C MET A 118 3.30 -21.82 1.41
N SER A 119 3.67 -22.66 2.38
CA SER A 119 3.01 -23.93 2.68
C SER A 119 3.07 -24.28 4.17
N GLY A 120 2.37 -25.34 4.57
CA GLY A 120 2.27 -25.76 5.96
C GLY A 120 1.41 -24.82 6.83
N PRO A 121 1.39 -25.03 8.16
CA PRO A 121 0.47 -24.32 9.06
C PRO A 121 0.63 -22.79 9.06
N GLY A 122 1.85 -22.29 8.82
CA GLY A 122 2.12 -20.85 8.76
C GLY A 122 1.45 -20.15 7.57
N ALA A 123 1.23 -20.88 6.47
CA ALA A 123 0.60 -20.34 5.27
C ALA A 123 -0.85 -19.94 5.52
N ASP A 124 -1.58 -20.66 6.38
CA ASP A 124 -2.99 -20.36 6.66
C ASP A 124 -3.20 -19.06 7.44
N TYR A 125 -2.17 -18.61 8.16
CA TYR A 125 -2.18 -17.34 8.90
C TYR A 125 -1.50 -16.19 8.16
N THR A 126 -0.96 -16.45 6.97
CA THR A 126 -0.27 -15.44 6.18
C THR A 126 -1.08 -15.12 4.92
N PRO A 127 -1.73 -13.93 4.83
CA PRO A 127 -2.54 -13.58 3.66
C PRO A 127 -1.77 -13.67 2.33
N PHE A 128 -0.47 -13.36 2.36
CA PHE A 128 0.40 -13.36 1.19
C PHE A 128 0.81 -14.76 0.71
N SER A 129 0.57 -15.82 1.49
CA SER A 129 0.81 -17.20 1.04
C SER A 129 -0.11 -17.61 -0.12
N LYS A 130 -1.22 -16.89 -0.30
CA LYS A 130 -2.21 -17.12 -1.35
C LYS A 130 -1.93 -16.30 -2.62
N LEU A 131 -0.84 -15.53 -2.64
CA LEU A 131 -0.40 -14.72 -3.78
C LEU A 131 0.80 -15.35 -4.49
N HIS A 132 0.96 -15.03 -5.77
CA HIS A 132 2.22 -15.23 -6.47
C HIS A 132 3.19 -14.11 -6.06
N ASN A 133 4.21 -14.44 -5.28
CA ASN A 133 5.12 -13.45 -4.73
C ASN A 133 6.38 -13.35 -5.58
N LEU A 134 6.62 -12.21 -6.21
CA LEU A 134 7.94 -11.88 -6.75
C LEU A 134 8.78 -11.30 -5.61
N VAL A 135 9.90 -11.94 -5.30
CA VAL A 135 10.75 -11.61 -4.16
C VAL A 135 11.96 -10.81 -4.65
N VAL A 136 12.16 -9.63 -4.06
CA VAL A 136 13.33 -8.76 -4.31
C VAL A 136 14.18 -8.78 -3.05
N VAL A 137 15.28 -9.52 -3.07
CA VAL A 137 16.23 -9.63 -1.96
C VAL A 137 17.36 -8.62 -2.15
N ILE A 138 17.55 -7.76 -1.16
CA ILE A 138 18.44 -6.61 -1.24
C ILE A 138 19.62 -6.81 -0.30
N GLU A 139 20.83 -6.62 -0.83
CA GLU A 139 22.04 -6.48 -0.02
C GLU A 139 22.56 -5.05 -0.07
N PRO A 140 22.75 -4.37 1.08
CA PRO A 140 23.31 -3.02 1.11
C PRO A 140 24.82 -3.03 0.88
N LYS A 141 25.35 -1.88 0.48
CA LYS A 141 26.79 -1.62 0.58
C LYS A 141 27.28 -1.71 2.02
N GLU A 142 28.52 -2.15 2.18
CA GLU A 142 29.17 -2.25 3.49
C GLU A 142 29.25 -0.89 4.17
N GLY A 143 28.93 -0.83 5.47
CA GLY A 143 28.98 0.39 6.27
C GLY A 143 27.81 1.37 6.08
N LEU A 144 26.82 1.04 5.23
CA LEU A 144 25.62 1.86 5.06
C LEU A 144 24.82 1.94 6.37
N LYS A 145 24.37 3.15 6.75
CA LYS A 145 23.62 3.29 8.00
C LYS A 145 22.24 2.66 7.83
N GLN A 146 21.69 2.17 8.95
CA GLN A 146 20.44 1.43 8.97
C GLN A 146 19.26 2.19 8.34
N HIS A 147 19.15 3.50 8.56
CA HIS A 147 18.09 4.32 7.98
C HIS A 147 18.28 4.57 6.47
N GLU A 148 19.53 4.70 6.01
CA GLU A 148 19.85 4.83 4.58
C GLU A 148 19.54 3.52 3.86
N TYR A 149 19.84 2.39 4.48
CA TYR A 149 19.47 1.08 3.95
C TYR A 149 17.95 0.87 3.92
N GLU A 150 17.23 1.24 4.99
CA GLU A 150 15.77 1.17 5.01
C GLU A 150 15.16 1.93 3.83
N GLN A 151 15.60 3.16 3.62
CA GLN A 151 15.16 3.97 2.49
C GLN A 151 15.47 3.30 1.15
N ALA A 152 16.70 2.83 0.93
CA ALA A 152 17.09 2.15 -0.31
C ALA A 152 16.24 0.88 -0.57
N ALA A 153 16.00 0.10 0.49
CA ALA A 153 15.18 -1.11 0.40
C ALA A 153 13.73 -0.80 0.02
N ARG A 154 13.12 0.20 0.68
CA ARG A 154 11.77 0.67 0.37
C ARG A 154 11.66 1.15 -1.08
N MET A 155 12.62 1.98 -1.52
CA MET A 155 12.61 2.50 -2.89
C MET A 155 12.76 1.39 -3.93
N ALA A 156 13.62 0.39 -3.69
CA ALA A 156 13.75 -0.75 -4.59
C ALA A 156 12.44 -1.54 -4.73
N GLY A 157 11.75 -1.80 -3.62
CA GLY A 157 10.43 -2.45 -3.62
C GLY A 157 9.38 -1.68 -4.42
N LEU A 158 9.24 -0.39 -4.12
CA LEU A 158 8.30 0.49 -4.82
C LEU A 158 8.63 0.62 -6.31
N LYS A 159 9.92 0.70 -6.66
CA LYS A 159 10.41 0.77 -8.04
C LYS A 159 10.08 -0.51 -8.81
N ALA A 160 10.31 -1.68 -8.20
CA ALA A 160 9.95 -2.97 -8.80
C ALA A 160 8.44 -3.09 -9.02
N ALA A 161 7.62 -2.79 -8.01
CA ALA A 161 6.17 -2.83 -8.13
C ALA A 161 5.63 -1.85 -9.17
N THR A 162 6.18 -0.62 -9.23
CA THR A 162 5.78 0.39 -10.22
C THR A 162 6.19 -0.04 -11.63
N HIS A 163 7.39 -0.60 -11.80
CA HIS A 163 7.86 -1.09 -13.09
C HIS A 163 6.97 -2.23 -13.62
N LEU A 164 6.66 -3.23 -12.79
CA LEU A 164 5.78 -4.33 -13.17
C LEU A 164 4.34 -3.87 -13.40
N GLY A 165 3.86 -2.92 -12.60
CA GLY A 165 2.54 -2.33 -12.79
C GLY A 165 2.33 -1.76 -14.19
N LYS A 166 3.37 -1.16 -14.79
CA LYS A 166 3.31 -0.59 -16.15
C LYS A 166 2.94 -1.62 -17.22
N LEU A 167 3.23 -2.91 -17.00
CA LEU A 167 2.85 -3.99 -17.92
C LEU A 167 1.33 -4.13 -18.06
N ALA A 168 0.55 -3.62 -17.10
CA ALA A 168 -0.90 -3.65 -17.12
C ALA A 168 -1.55 -2.47 -17.85
N LYS A 169 -0.77 -1.45 -18.26
CA LYS A 169 -1.32 -0.16 -18.69
C LYS A 169 -2.29 -0.28 -19.88
N ASP A 170 -1.91 -1.06 -20.88
CA ASP A 170 -2.66 -1.23 -22.13
C ASP A 170 -3.47 -2.53 -22.17
N LEU A 171 -3.53 -3.26 -21.05
CA LEU A 171 -4.28 -4.52 -20.95
C LEU A 171 -5.74 -4.26 -20.58
N THR A 172 -6.65 -5.07 -21.12
CA THR A 172 -8.05 -5.09 -20.69
C THR A 172 -8.16 -5.80 -19.33
N PRO A 173 -8.72 -5.17 -18.29
CA PRO A 173 -8.95 -5.82 -17.00
C PRO A 173 -9.97 -6.97 -17.07
N ASP A 174 -9.76 -8.01 -16.26
CA ASP A 174 -10.71 -9.11 -16.05
C ASP A 174 -11.95 -8.65 -15.26
N SER A 175 -11.78 -7.65 -14.40
CA SER A 175 -12.87 -7.01 -13.66
C SER A 175 -12.57 -5.54 -13.38
N VAL A 176 -13.63 -4.74 -13.21
CA VAL A 176 -13.53 -3.32 -12.86
C VAL A 176 -14.42 -3.03 -11.66
N GLU A 177 -13.84 -2.45 -10.62
CA GLU A 177 -14.57 -1.90 -9.48
C GLU A 177 -14.59 -0.36 -9.58
N VAL A 178 -15.75 0.25 -9.33
CA VAL A 178 -15.91 1.71 -9.38
C VAL A 178 -16.21 2.24 -7.98
N PHE A 179 -15.41 3.20 -7.55
CA PHE A 179 -15.54 3.87 -6.25
C PHE A 179 -15.73 5.36 -6.46
N GLU A 180 -16.68 5.95 -5.75
CA GLU A 180 -16.95 7.37 -5.84
C GLU A 180 -17.25 7.96 -4.47
N THR A 181 -16.66 9.13 -4.21
CA THR A 181 -16.99 9.98 -3.08
C THR A 181 -17.06 11.41 -3.59
N LYS A 182 -18.23 12.04 -3.44
CA LYS A 182 -18.52 13.39 -3.93
C LYS A 182 -17.91 14.47 -3.05
N PRO A 183 -17.83 15.73 -3.51
CA PRO A 183 -17.51 16.85 -2.64
C PRO A 183 -18.37 16.86 -1.38
N LEU A 184 -17.81 17.31 -0.24
CA LEU A 184 -18.39 17.12 1.09
C LEU A 184 -19.89 17.45 1.20
N PHE A 185 -20.32 18.62 0.71
CA PHE A 185 -21.71 19.04 0.82
C PHE A 185 -22.64 18.23 -0.09
N GLU A 186 -22.17 17.84 -1.27
CA GLU A 186 -22.93 16.96 -2.17
C GLU A 186 -23.05 15.57 -1.56
N GLN A 187 -21.94 15.02 -1.05
CA GLN A 187 -21.88 13.73 -0.37
C GLN A 187 -22.86 13.70 0.82
N ALA A 188 -22.84 14.74 1.67
CA ALA A 188 -23.72 14.84 2.82
C ALA A 188 -25.21 14.86 2.44
N ASN A 189 -25.55 15.52 1.33
CA ASN A 189 -26.92 15.69 0.87
C ASN A 189 -27.44 14.52 0.00
N GLU A 190 -26.57 13.63 -0.47
CA GLU A 190 -26.96 12.53 -1.35
C GLU A 190 -27.86 11.51 -0.65
N TYR A 191 -27.57 11.22 0.63
CA TYR A 191 -28.35 10.28 1.44
C TYR A 191 -28.73 10.92 2.78
N PRO A 192 -29.68 11.88 2.79
CA PRO A 192 -29.95 12.72 3.96
C PRO A 192 -30.54 11.94 5.14
N ASN A 193 -31.11 10.75 4.89
CA ASN A 193 -31.73 9.91 5.90
C ASN A 193 -30.80 8.84 6.48
N LEU A 194 -29.56 8.71 5.96
CA LEU A 194 -28.58 7.75 6.45
C LEU A 194 -27.59 8.43 7.40
N PRO A 195 -27.09 7.72 8.43
CA PRO A 195 -26.06 8.25 9.32
C PRO A 195 -24.78 8.54 8.53
N LYS A 196 -24.22 9.74 8.75
CA LYS A 196 -22.94 10.18 8.18
C LYS A 196 -21.81 9.53 8.95
N VAL A 197 -21.12 8.59 8.34
CA VAL A 197 -20.05 7.82 8.96
C VAL A 197 -18.72 8.13 8.28
N GLY A 198 -17.70 8.43 9.08
CA GLY A 198 -16.32 8.58 8.60
C GLY A 198 -15.42 7.46 9.13
N TYR A 199 -14.24 7.32 8.53
CA TYR A 199 -13.21 6.38 8.97
C TYR A 199 -12.02 7.14 9.55
N VAL A 200 -11.74 6.96 10.84
CA VAL A 200 -10.51 7.42 11.47
C VAL A 200 -9.44 6.33 11.29
N TYR A 201 -8.51 6.59 10.40
CA TYR A 201 -7.41 5.70 10.07
C TYR A 201 -6.15 6.15 10.81
N MET A 202 -5.83 5.49 11.91
CA MET A 202 -4.62 5.77 12.67
C MET A 202 -3.44 5.04 12.01
N LEU A 203 -2.43 5.81 11.61
CA LEU A 203 -1.24 5.34 10.90
C LEU A 203 -0.09 5.15 11.89
N GLN A 204 0.66 4.06 11.69
CA GLN A 204 1.83 3.75 12.52
C GLN A 204 2.88 4.86 12.41
N THR A 205 3.20 5.47 13.55
CA THR A 205 4.20 6.55 13.65
C THR A 205 5.00 6.48 14.95
N GLN A 206 5.10 5.29 15.54
CA GLN A 206 5.61 5.10 16.90
C GLN A 206 7.14 4.91 16.95
N GLY A 207 7.93 5.96 16.75
CA GLY A 207 9.38 5.92 16.98
C GLY A 207 10.23 5.75 15.72
N LEU A 208 11.46 5.28 15.90
CA LEU A 208 12.47 5.22 14.83
C LEU A 208 12.14 4.11 13.83
N LEU A 209 12.27 4.41 12.53
CA LEU A 209 12.00 3.48 11.43
C LEU A 209 10.56 2.95 11.36
N HIS A 210 9.61 3.63 12.02
CA HIS A 210 8.18 3.33 11.95
C HIS A 210 7.51 4.42 11.13
N ASP A 211 7.89 4.53 9.86
CA ASP A 211 7.55 5.66 8.99
C ASP A 211 6.44 5.25 8.01
N THR A 212 5.16 5.51 8.35
CA THR A 212 4.10 5.50 7.34
C THR A 212 4.09 6.84 6.59
N TYR A 213 4.07 6.80 5.26
CA TYR A 213 4.11 8.01 4.43
C TYR A 213 2.73 8.32 3.87
N VAL A 214 2.36 9.60 3.86
CA VAL A 214 1.16 10.14 3.22
C VAL A 214 1.62 11.17 2.19
N TYR A 215 1.37 10.93 0.89
CA TYR A 215 1.86 11.76 -0.20
C TYR A 215 3.38 12.04 -0.13
N GLY A 216 4.16 11.00 0.22
CA GLY A 216 5.62 11.09 0.37
C GLY A 216 6.12 11.81 1.62
N VAL A 217 5.22 12.31 2.48
CA VAL A 217 5.58 12.92 3.76
C VAL A 217 5.37 11.91 4.89
N ASP A 218 6.39 11.73 5.73
CA ASP A 218 6.27 10.93 6.96
C ASP A 218 5.12 11.46 7.83
N ALA A 219 4.17 10.58 8.17
CA ALA A 219 2.96 10.91 8.91
C ALA A 219 3.25 11.49 10.32
N LYS A 220 4.46 11.30 10.86
CA LYS A 220 4.91 12.01 12.08
C LYS A 220 4.91 13.52 11.93
N LYS A 221 5.10 14.02 10.71
CA LYS A 221 5.30 15.45 10.41
C LYS A 221 4.01 16.19 10.07
N ILE A 222 2.90 15.47 9.93
CA ILE A 222 1.59 16.06 9.64
C ILE A 222 0.68 16.02 10.86
N VAL A 223 -0.27 16.94 10.91
CA VAL A 223 -1.43 16.84 11.80
C VAL A 223 -2.53 16.00 11.11
N PRO A 224 -3.51 15.46 11.87
CA PRO A 224 -4.60 14.72 11.26
C PRO A 224 -5.26 15.52 10.12
N THR A 225 -5.53 14.84 9.02
CA THR A 225 -6.09 15.43 7.79
C THR A 225 -7.13 14.52 7.17
N ILE A 226 -7.84 15.02 6.17
CA ILE A 226 -8.91 14.31 5.47
C ILE A 226 -8.39 13.85 4.12
N LEU A 227 -8.70 12.61 3.76
CA LEU A 227 -8.51 12.04 2.44
C LEU A 227 -9.85 11.50 1.93
N TYR A 228 -10.04 11.58 0.62
CA TYR A 228 -10.96 10.70 -0.08
C TYR A 228 -10.48 9.25 0.10
N PRO A 229 -11.41 8.30 0.28
CA PRO A 229 -11.01 6.90 0.46
C PRO A 229 -10.31 6.34 -0.79
N THR A 230 -10.65 6.83 -1.98
CA THR A 230 -9.99 6.46 -3.24
C THR A 230 -8.53 6.88 -3.31
N GLU A 231 -8.10 7.94 -2.61
CA GLU A 231 -6.68 8.33 -2.57
C GLU A 231 -5.83 7.23 -1.93
N VAL A 232 -6.33 6.62 -0.85
CA VAL A 232 -5.67 5.49 -0.18
C VAL A 232 -5.54 4.29 -1.13
N MET A 233 -6.61 4.01 -1.88
CA MET A 233 -6.61 2.95 -2.90
C MET A 233 -5.65 3.27 -4.05
N ASP A 234 -5.30 4.53 -4.28
CA ASP A 234 -4.47 4.94 -5.41
C ASP A 234 -3.04 5.32 -5.00
N GLY A 235 -2.61 4.82 -3.83
CA GLY A 235 -1.21 4.86 -3.37
C GLY A 235 -0.83 6.10 -2.59
N ALA A 236 -1.78 6.90 -2.10
CA ALA A 236 -1.47 8.05 -1.25
C ALA A 236 -0.79 7.66 0.07
N ILE A 237 -0.97 6.42 0.54
CA ILE A 237 -0.36 5.90 1.76
C ILE A 237 0.52 4.70 1.42
N LEU A 238 1.77 4.70 1.92
CA LEU A 238 2.68 3.57 1.80
C LEU A 238 3.42 3.30 3.12
N SER A 239 3.90 2.06 3.27
CA SER A 239 4.57 1.59 4.47
C SER A 239 6.08 1.78 4.37
N GLY A 240 6.68 2.34 5.42
CA GLY A 240 8.12 2.33 5.70
C GLY A 240 8.40 1.79 7.11
N ASN A 241 7.54 0.88 7.59
CA ASN A 241 7.58 0.38 8.95
C ASN A 241 8.55 -0.82 9.10
N CYS A 242 9.59 -0.64 9.91
CA CYS A 242 10.50 -1.68 10.37
C CYS A 242 10.15 -2.13 11.79
N VAL A 243 9.05 -2.87 11.92
CA VAL A 243 8.55 -3.47 13.17
C VAL A 243 8.11 -4.91 12.92
N SER A 244 7.73 -5.62 13.99
CA SER A 244 7.03 -6.91 13.95
C SER A 244 5.97 -6.94 12.84
N ALA A 245 5.99 -7.97 12.01
CA ALA A 245 5.06 -8.06 10.87
C ALA A 245 3.57 -8.01 11.26
N CYS A 246 3.20 -8.46 12.46
CA CYS A 246 1.82 -8.39 12.95
C CYS A 246 1.38 -6.97 13.36
N ASP A 247 2.32 -6.04 13.56
CA ASP A 247 2.08 -4.70 14.11
C ASP A 247 2.22 -3.60 13.05
N LYS A 248 2.22 -3.97 11.77
CA LYS A 248 2.25 -3.03 10.64
C LYS A 248 1.31 -3.43 9.53
N ASN A 249 0.82 -2.42 8.83
CA ASN A 249 0.24 -2.57 7.51
C ASN A 249 1.37 -2.46 6.48
N THR A 250 1.36 -3.37 5.51
CA THR A 250 2.19 -3.25 4.31
C THR A 250 1.52 -2.28 3.32
N THR A 251 2.26 -1.83 2.32
CA THR A 251 1.69 -1.02 1.23
C THR A 251 0.54 -1.74 0.53
N TYR A 252 0.60 -3.08 0.39
CA TYR A 252 -0.50 -3.92 -0.08
C TYR A 252 -1.77 -3.75 0.75
N HIS A 253 -1.64 -3.73 2.09
CA HIS A 253 -2.78 -3.54 3.00
C HIS A 253 -3.39 -2.14 2.85
N HIS A 254 -2.57 -1.09 2.70
CA HIS A 254 -3.08 0.26 2.45
C HIS A 254 -3.84 0.33 1.12
N LEU A 255 -3.24 -0.16 0.03
CA LEU A 255 -3.85 -0.21 -1.30
C LEU A 255 -5.15 -1.03 -1.35
N ASN A 256 -5.31 -2.01 -0.45
CA ASN A 256 -6.45 -2.92 -0.37
C ASN A 256 -7.22 -2.82 0.95
N ASN A 257 -7.24 -1.65 1.60
CA ASN A 257 -7.79 -1.48 2.94
C ASN A 257 -9.24 -2.05 3.05
N PRO A 258 -9.47 -3.10 3.86
CA PRO A 258 -10.75 -3.80 3.91
C PRO A 258 -11.86 -2.97 4.56
N ILE A 259 -11.51 -2.04 5.45
CA ILE A 259 -12.46 -1.13 6.10
C ILE A 259 -13.02 -0.15 5.06
N ILE A 260 -12.16 0.44 4.22
CA ILE A 260 -12.59 1.32 3.12
C ILE A 260 -13.53 0.57 2.17
N LYS A 261 -13.16 -0.65 1.74
CA LYS A 261 -14.02 -1.48 0.86
C LYS A 261 -15.37 -1.79 1.50
N SER A 262 -15.38 -2.16 2.78
CA SER A 262 -16.62 -2.45 3.52
C SER A 262 -17.51 -1.22 3.68
N LEU A 263 -16.92 -0.06 3.95
CA LEU A 263 -17.66 1.21 4.06
C LEU A 263 -18.27 1.64 2.72
N TYR A 264 -17.55 1.46 1.61
CA TYR A 264 -18.15 1.64 0.27
C TYR A 264 -19.29 0.66 0.00
N ALA A 265 -19.16 -0.61 0.38
CA ALA A 265 -20.21 -1.60 0.16
C ALA A 265 -21.52 -1.27 0.92
N LYS A 266 -21.40 -0.60 2.07
CA LYS A 266 -22.51 -0.13 2.92
C LYS A 266 -23.01 1.28 2.57
N HIS A 267 -22.24 2.04 1.79
CA HIS A 267 -22.57 3.39 1.38
C HIS A 267 -23.89 3.42 0.58
N GLY A 268 -24.78 4.36 0.89
CA GLY A 268 -26.08 4.53 0.23
C GLY A 268 -27.12 3.47 0.60
N LYS A 269 -26.76 2.51 1.47
CA LYS A 269 -27.63 1.42 1.95
C LYS A 269 -27.88 1.51 3.45
N GLU A 270 -26.80 1.53 4.22
CA GLU A 270 -26.83 1.56 5.69
C GLU A 270 -26.26 2.88 6.23
N ILE A 271 -25.29 3.45 5.53
CA ILE A 271 -24.55 4.65 5.95
C ILE A 271 -24.31 5.59 4.77
N ASN A 272 -24.09 6.87 5.07
CA ASN A 272 -23.47 7.81 4.16
C ASN A 272 -21.97 7.88 4.48
N PHE A 273 -21.11 7.29 3.64
CA PHE A 273 -19.68 7.23 3.91
C PHE A 273 -19.02 8.55 3.48
N MET A 274 -18.56 9.32 4.46
CA MET A 274 -18.16 10.71 4.27
C MET A 274 -16.69 10.89 3.90
N GLY A 275 -15.85 9.87 4.07
CA GLY A 275 -14.41 9.94 3.79
C GLY A 275 -13.53 9.39 4.91
N VAL A 276 -12.23 9.60 4.78
CA VAL A 276 -11.20 9.11 5.70
C VAL A 276 -10.54 10.29 6.40
N ILE A 277 -10.36 10.17 7.72
CA ILE A 277 -9.51 11.05 8.52
C ILE A 277 -8.25 10.24 8.85
N VAL A 278 -7.11 10.58 8.27
CA VAL A 278 -5.84 9.99 8.67
C VAL A 278 -5.31 10.72 9.89
N THR A 279 -4.79 9.98 10.86
CA THR A 279 -4.16 10.52 12.07
C THR A 279 -2.90 9.72 12.38
N ASN A 280 -2.03 10.30 13.19
CA ASN A 280 -0.79 9.66 13.61
C ASN A 280 -0.88 9.08 15.03
N GLU A 281 -0.07 8.06 15.27
CA GLU A 281 0.13 7.37 16.54
C GLU A 281 1.47 7.76 17.16
N ASN A 282 1.61 9.01 17.60
CA ASN A 282 2.86 9.45 18.23
C ASN A 282 3.00 8.91 19.66
N VAL A 283 4.24 8.70 20.11
CA VAL A 283 4.53 8.13 21.44
C VAL A 283 4.40 9.13 22.60
N TYR A 284 4.65 10.43 22.35
CA TYR A 284 4.61 11.45 23.39
C TYR A 284 3.18 11.89 23.72
N LEU A 285 2.89 12.07 25.01
CA LEU A 285 1.55 12.45 25.48
C LEU A 285 1.04 13.75 24.84
N ALA A 286 1.91 14.75 24.65
CA ALA A 286 1.53 16.00 24.02
C ALA A 286 1.07 15.80 22.57
N ASP A 287 1.73 14.92 21.83
CA ASP A 287 1.36 14.60 20.46
C ASP A 287 0.09 13.75 20.43
N LYS A 288 -0.08 12.76 21.31
CA LYS A 288 -1.35 12.01 21.47
C LYS A 288 -2.52 12.95 21.70
N LYS A 289 -2.39 13.89 22.63
CA LYS A 289 -3.42 14.92 22.88
C LYS A 289 -3.68 15.78 21.64
N ARG A 290 -2.63 16.19 20.92
CA ARG A 290 -2.76 16.98 19.68
C ARG A 290 -3.57 16.22 18.64
N SER A 291 -3.21 14.97 18.38
CA SER A 291 -3.84 14.14 17.36
C SER A 291 -5.28 13.78 17.72
N SER A 292 -5.55 13.38 18.97
CA SER A 292 -6.92 13.13 19.43
C SER A 292 -7.81 14.38 19.35
N ASN A 293 -7.33 15.54 19.79
CA ASN A 293 -8.10 16.79 19.72
C ASN A 293 -8.37 17.21 18.27
N MET A 294 -7.39 17.11 17.39
CA MET A 294 -7.54 17.43 15.97
C MET A 294 -8.52 16.48 15.28
N THR A 295 -8.39 15.18 15.50
CA THR A 295 -9.32 14.18 14.96
C THR A 295 -10.75 14.41 15.46
N ALA A 296 -10.95 14.62 16.76
CA ALA A 296 -12.28 14.93 17.32
C ALA A 296 -12.86 16.25 16.78
N LYS A 297 -12.02 17.25 16.53
CA LYS A 297 -12.43 18.49 15.84
C LYS A 297 -12.87 18.17 14.41
N LEU A 298 -12.12 17.38 13.64
CA LEU A 298 -12.44 17.05 12.25
C LEU A 298 -13.71 16.22 12.14
N THR A 299 -13.93 15.24 13.01
CA THR A 299 -15.19 14.46 13.02
C THR A 299 -16.40 15.36 13.26
N LYS A 300 -16.31 16.30 14.21
CA LYS A 300 -17.37 17.30 14.46
C LYS A 300 -17.51 18.29 13.31
N TYR A 301 -16.40 18.73 12.71
CA TYR A 301 -16.40 19.68 11.59
C TYR A 301 -17.07 19.09 10.34
N LEU A 302 -16.87 17.80 10.08
CA LEU A 302 -17.54 17.06 9.01
C LEU A 302 -19.00 16.70 9.36
N GLY A 303 -19.44 16.97 10.59
CA GLY A 303 -20.80 16.67 11.05
C GLY A 303 -21.11 15.17 11.12
N LEU A 304 -20.11 14.32 11.39
CA LEU A 304 -20.30 12.88 11.42
C LEU A 304 -21.23 12.44 12.57
N ASP A 305 -22.11 11.51 12.29
CA ASP A 305 -22.99 10.84 13.25
C ASP A 305 -22.30 9.62 13.89
N GLY A 306 -21.29 9.06 13.21
CA GLY A 306 -20.47 7.95 13.71
C GLY A 306 -19.08 7.91 13.08
N ALA A 307 -18.16 7.21 13.74
CA ALA A 307 -16.81 6.98 13.24
C ALA A 307 -16.40 5.53 13.44
N ILE A 308 -15.86 4.91 12.39
CA ILE A 308 -15.08 3.67 12.52
C ILE A 308 -13.65 4.07 12.82
N VAL A 309 -13.02 3.44 13.82
CA VAL A 309 -11.64 3.71 14.20
C VAL A 309 -10.85 2.42 14.06
N SER A 310 -9.71 2.48 13.37
CA SER A 310 -8.72 1.40 13.38
C SER A 310 -7.34 1.96 13.69
N GLN A 311 -6.55 1.12 14.36
CA GLN A 311 -5.19 1.41 14.73
C GLN A 311 -4.23 0.46 14.03
N GLU A 312 -3.09 0.99 13.61
CA GLU A 312 -1.96 0.23 13.07
C GLU A 312 -0.87 0.13 14.14
N GLY A 313 -0.62 -1.07 14.65
CA GLY A 313 0.32 -1.30 15.75
C GLY A 313 -0.36 -1.86 17.00
N PHE A 314 0.31 -1.68 18.14
CA PHE A 314 -0.11 -2.19 19.46
C PHE A 314 -1.30 -1.48 20.09
#